data_AF-A0A965V7U8-F1
#
_entry.id   AF-A0A965V7U8-F1
#
_cell.length_a   1.000
_cell.length_b   1.000
_cell.length_c   1.000
_cell.angle_alpha   90.00
_cell.angle_beta   90.00
_cell.angle_gamma   90.00
#
_symmetry.space_group_name_H-M   'P 1'
#
loop_
_entity.id
_entity.type
_entity.pdbx_description
1 polymer ?
#
loop_
_entity_poly.entity_id
_entity_poly.type
_entity_poly.pdbx_seq_one_letter_code
_entity_poly.pdbx_strand_id
1 'polypeptide(L)'
;MNLLSVFSLILAVAVLGIALFTASNNPRSFLDVHGLLVVLGGTFAAAAVSIQLDRVFLLIKIYIDRTIRGRKIDYQKVTKQLMIVADMIRREDPELSNHVKEMNDPFMRDAL
;
A
#
# COMPACT_ATOMS: atom_id res chain seq x y z
N MET A 1 -0.71 -2.40 -10.07
CA MET A 1 0.64 -2.40 -9.45
C MET A 1 1.19 -0.99 -9.53
N ASN A 2 1.81 -0.50 -8.45
CA ASN A 2 2.46 0.81 -8.48
C ASN A 2 3.89 0.64 -9.02
N LEU A 3 4.03 0.72 -10.34
CA LEU A 3 5.32 0.49 -11.02
C LEU A 3 6.41 1.45 -10.52
N LEU A 4 6.04 2.70 -10.22
CA LEU A 4 6.94 3.71 -9.68
C LEU A 4 7.48 3.34 -8.29
N SER A 5 6.63 2.80 -7.40
CA SER A 5 7.07 2.37 -6.06
C SER A 5 8.00 1.15 -6.10
N VAL A 6 7.75 0.22 -7.03
CA VAL A 6 8.65 -0.92 -7.21
C VAL A 6 9.99 -0.46 -7.80
N PHE A 7 9.94 0.43 -8.80
CA PHE A 7 11.14 1.01 -9.39
C PHE A 7 11.96 1.80 -8.37
N SER A 8 11.32 2.62 -7.53
CA SER A 8 12.02 3.38 -6.49
C SER A 8 12.65 2.48 -5.43
N LEU A 9 12.01 1.37 -5.06
CA LEU A 9 12.59 0.38 -4.16
C LEU A 9 13.85 -0.25 -4.77
N ILE A 10 13.79 -0.67 -6.04
CA ILE A 10 14.93 -1.24 -6.76
C ILE A 10 16.07 -0.21 -6.85
N LEU A 11 15.74 1.04 -7.17
CA LEU A 11 16.72 2.13 -7.26
C LEU A 11 17.38 2.40 -5.91
N ALA A 12 16.62 2.41 -4.81
CA ALA A 12 17.17 2.59 -3.46
C ALA A 12 18.16 1.47 -3.09
N VAL A 13 17.79 0.21 -3.35
CA VAL A 13 18.67 -0.94 -3.12
C VAL A 13 19.91 -0.89 -4.03
N ALA A 14 19.75 -0.49 -5.29
CA ALA A 14 20.87 -0.37 -6.22
C ALA A 14 21.86 0.72 -5.80
N VAL A 15 21.37 1.91 -5.42
CA VAL A 15 22.22 3.01 -4.94
C VAL A 15 22.96 2.60 -3.67
N LEU A 16 22.27 1.96 -2.72
CA LEU A 16 22.89 1.47 -1.49
C LEU A 16 23.94 0.40 -1.81
N GLY A 17 23.63 -0.55 -2.71
CA GLY A 17 24.58 -1.56 -3.17
C GLY A 17 25.83 -0.94 -3.78
N ILE A 18 25.68 -0.03 -4.75
CA ILE A 18 26.80 0.67 -5.39
C ILE A 18 27.65 1.39 -4.34
N ALA A 19 27.03 2.09 -3.39
CA ALA A 19 27.74 2.78 -2.32
C ALA A 19 28.56 1.82 -1.44
N LEU A 20 28.01 0.66 -1.09
CA LEU A 20 28.73 -0.35 -0.30
C LEU A 20 29.93 -0.96 -1.07
N PHE A 21 29.76 -1.22 -2.37
CA PHE A 21 30.82 -1.77 -3.22
C PHE A 21 31.92 -0.76 -3.53
N THR A 22 31.62 0.54 -3.59
CA THR A 22 32.63 1.58 -3.82
C THR A 22 33.32 2.04 -2.54
N ALA A 23 32.66 1.93 -1.38
CA ALA A 23 33.22 2.39 -0.10
C ALA A 23 34.27 1.45 0.52
N SER A 24 34.28 0.15 0.17
CA SER A 24 35.17 -0.83 0.80
C SER A 24 35.52 -2.00 -0.14
N ASN A 25 36.76 -2.48 -0.03
CA ASN A 25 37.20 -3.73 -0.69
C ASN A 25 36.53 -4.98 -0.11
N ASN A 26 35.93 -4.90 1.08
CA ASN A 26 35.17 -6.00 1.67
C ASN A 26 33.75 -5.55 2.06
N PRO A 27 32.79 -5.59 1.13
CA PRO A 27 31.41 -5.18 1.37
C PRO A 27 30.69 -5.98 2.46
N ARG A 28 31.17 -7.19 2.79
CA ARG A 28 30.59 -8.02 3.86
C ARG A 28 30.82 -7.43 5.25
N SER A 29 31.80 -6.56 5.41
CA SER A 29 32.05 -5.87 6.68
C SER A 29 30.87 -5.00 7.14
N PHE A 30 30.00 -4.58 6.22
CA PHE A 30 28.80 -3.81 6.53
C PHE A 30 27.61 -4.68 6.99
N LEU A 31 27.69 -6.00 6.84
CA LEU A 31 26.64 -6.95 7.26
C LEU A 31 27.01 -7.57 8.60
N ASP A 32 26.89 -6.80 9.68
CA ASP A 32 26.99 -7.31 11.05
C ASP A 32 25.62 -7.79 11.55
N VAL A 33 25.54 -9.07 11.90
CA VAL A 33 24.34 -9.71 12.44
C VAL A 33 23.88 -9.04 13.74
N HIS A 34 24.81 -8.62 14.60
CA HIS A 34 24.48 -7.98 15.87
C HIS A 34 23.92 -6.59 15.65
N GLY A 35 24.59 -5.78 14.80
CA GLY A 35 24.08 -4.49 14.36
C GLY A 35 22.69 -4.57 13.72
N LEU A 36 22.45 -5.55 12.85
CA LEU A 36 21.14 -5.79 12.25
C LEU A 36 20.07 -6.11 13.30
N LEU A 37 20.39 -6.95 14.30
CA LEU A 37 19.45 -7.30 15.36
C LEU A 37 19.10 -6.09 16.23
N VAL A 38 20.08 -5.23 16.55
CA VAL A 38 19.84 -4.02 17.34
C VAL A 38 18.97 -3.03 16.57
N VAL A 39 19.26 -2.78 15.29
CA VAL A 39 18.51 -1.81 14.49
C VAL A 39 17.11 -2.32 14.17
N LEU A 40 16.98 -3.54 13.63
CA LEU A 40 15.68 -4.11 13.26
C LEU A 40 14.84 -4.45 14.48
N GLY A 41 15.45 -5.11 15.48
CA GLY A 41 14.79 -5.47 16.72
C GLY A 41 14.40 -4.24 17.55
N GLY A 42 15.28 -3.25 17.64
CA GLY A 42 14.99 -1.98 18.32
C GLY A 42 13.87 -1.19 17.66
N THR A 43 13.89 -1.10 16.33
CA THR A 43 12.81 -0.43 15.56
C THR A 43 11.49 -1.18 15.72
N PHE A 44 11.50 -2.51 15.66
CA PHE A 44 10.30 -3.33 15.86
C PHE A 44 9.76 -3.21 17.29
N ALA A 45 10.62 -3.26 18.30
CA ALA A 45 10.24 -3.08 19.70
C ALA A 45 9.66 -1.68 19.94
N ALA A 46 10.29 -0.62 19.42
CA ALA A 46 9.77 0.73 19.49
C ALA A 46 8.40 0.86 18.82
N ALA A 47 8.21 0.23 17.65
CA ALA A 47 6.92 0.19 16.96
C ALA A 47 5.85 -0.55 17.77
N ALA A 48 6.20 -1.69 18.38
CA ALA A 48 5.29 -2.49 19.20
C ALA A 48 4.94 -1.85 20.56
N VAL A 49 5.83 -1.00 21.10
CA VAL A 49 5.52 -0.20 22.29
C VAL A 49 4.64 0.99 21.93
N SER A 50 4.87 1.62 20.77
CA SER A 50 4.11 2.80 20.33
C SER A 50 2.72 2.44 19.78
N ILE A 51 2.56 1.22 19.26
CA ILE A 51 1.37 0.75 18.58
C ILE A 51 1.08 -0.67 19.08
N GLN A 52 -0.18 -1.00 19.32
CA GLN A 52 -0.59 -2.37 19.69
C GLN A 52 0.01 -3.41 18.72
N LEU A 53 0.57 -4.50 19.26
CA LEU A 53 1.36 -5.48 18.50
C LEU A 53 0.58 -6.12 17.34
N ASP A 54 -0.72 -6.34 17.53
CA ASP A 54 -1.65 -6.83 16.51
C ASP A 54 -1.74 -5.89 15.29
N ARG A 55 -1.65 -4.57 15.52
CA ARG A 55 -1.68 -3.56 14.46
C ARG A 55 -0.35 -3.46 13.71
N VAL A 56 0.78 -3.81 14.32
CA VAL A 56 2.10 -3.76 13.65
C VAL A 56 2.11 -4.66 12.41
N PHE A 57 1.64 -5.90 12.55
CA PHE A 57 1.54 -6.85 11.42
C PHE A 57 0.52 -6.39 10.37
N LEU A 58 -0.60 -5.81 10.80
CA LEU A 58 -1.60 -5.25 9.90
C LEU A 58 -1.01 -4.10 9.07
N LEU A 59 -0.23 -3.21 9.69
CA LEU A 59 0.42 -2.08 9.01
C LEU A 59 1.41 -2.56 7.96
N ILE A 60 2.23 -3.57 8.26
CA ILE A 60 3.16 -4.17 7.29
C ILE A 60 2.37 -4.73 6.10
N LYS A 61 1.29 -5.48 6.36
CA LYS A 61 0.44 -6.05 5.30
C LYS A 61 -0.20 -4.97 4.43
N ILE A 62 -0.76 -3.92 5.04
CA ILE A 62 -1.38 -2.79 4.32
C ILE A 62 -0.34 -2.06 3.50
N TYR A 63 0.84 -1.80 4.06
CA TYR A 63 1.93 -1.13 3.36
C TYR A 63 2.36 -1.91 2.11
N ILE A 64 2.62 -3.22 2.24
CA ILE A 64 3.01 -4.07 1.11
C ILE A 64 1.90 -4.07 0.04
N ASP A 65 0.64 -4.26 0.44
CA ASP A 65 -0.49 -4.27 -0.48
C ASP A 65 -0.67 -2.92 -1.20
N ARG A 66 -0.64 -1.81 -0.45
CA ARG A 66 -0.89 -0.48 -1.01
C ARG A 66 0.28 0.00 -1.88
N THR A 67 1.50 -0.19 -1.41
CA THR A 67 2.72 0.25 -2.08
C THR A 67 3.03 -0.58 -3.32
N ILE A 68 2.82 -1.90 -3.30
CA ILE A 68 3.11 -2.76 -4.47
C ILE A 68 1.90 -2.87 -5.40
N ARG A 69 0.69 -3.15 -4.88
CA ARG A 69 -0.48 -3.32 -5.76
C ARG A 69 -1.00 -2.00 -6.31
N GLY A 70 -0.73 -0.86 -5.65
CA GLY A 70 -1.03 0.45 -6.20
C GLY A 70 -2.50 0.63 -6.48
N ARG A 71 -3.35 0.40 -5.48
CA ARG A 71 -4.80 0.67 -5.57
C ARG A 71 -5.03 2.18 -5.68
N LYS A 72 -4.82 2.75 -6.87
CA LYS A 72 -5.23 4.11 -7.20
C LYS A 72 -6.72 4.10 -7.48
N ILE A 73 -7.43 5.05 -6.89
CA ILE A 73 -8.85 5.26 -7.17
C ILE A 73 -8.92 5.92 -8.55
N ASP A 74 -9.69 5.35 -9.46
CA ASP A 74 -10.03 5.99 -10.73
C ASP A 74 -11.20 6.94 -10.47
N TYR A 75 -10.87 8.19 -10.15
CA TYR A 75 -11.87 9.22 -9.86
C TYR A 75 -12.83 9.43 -11.04
N GLN A 76 -12.36 9.29 -12.29
CA GLN A 76 -13.23 9.46 -13.45
C GLN A 76 -14.29 8.36 -13.51
N LYS A 77 -13.88 7.11 -13.28
CA LYS A 77 -14.82 5.97 -13.20
C LYS A 77 -15.80 6.14 -12.05
N VAL A 78 -15.32 6.54 -10.87
CA VAL A 78 -16.16 6.78 -9.68
C VAL A 78 -17.19 7.88 -9.94
N THR A 79 -16.79 9.02 -10.48
CA THR A 79 -17.70 10.13 -10.81
C THR A 79 -18.75 9.69 -11.82
N LYS A 80 -18.36 8.95 -12.87
CA LYS A 80 -19.30 8.43 -13.86
C LYS A 80 -20.33 7.47 -13.22
N GLN A 81 -19.88 6.60 -12.32
CA GLN A 81 -20.78 5.70 -11.60
C GLN A 81 -21.76 6.46 -10.71
N LEU A 82 -21.30 7.48 -9.97
CA LEU A 82 -22.18 8.33 -9.16
C LEU A 82 -23.24 9.05 -10.01
N MET A 83 -22.86 9.57 -11.18
CA MET A 83 -23.81 10.21 -12.09
C MET A 83 -24.88 9.24 -12.61
N ILE A 84 -24.49 8.00 -12.94
CA ILE A 84 -25.43 6.96 -13.39
C ILE A 84 -26.41 6.61 -12.27
N VAL A 85 -25.91 6.39 -11.06
CA VAL A 85 -26.76 6.11 -9.89
C VAL A 85 -27.72 7.27 -9.60
N ALA A 86 -27.26 8.51 -9.67
CA ALA A 86 -28.12 9.69 -9.47
C ALA A 86 -29.24 9.79 -10.51
N ASP A 87 -28.97 9.47 -11.78
CA ASP A 87 -30.00 9.45 -12.84
C ASP A 87 -31.00 8.30 -12.65
N MET A 88 -30.54 7.11 -12.23
CA MET A 88 -31.41 5.97 -11.90
C MET A 88 -32.34 6.29 -10.73
N ILE A 89 -31.83 6.93 -9.67
CA ILE A 89 -32.63 7.40 -8.53
C ILE A 89 -33.71 8.38 -9.01
N ARG A 90 -33.34 9.34 -9.87
CA ARG A 90 -34.26 10.35 -10.38
C ARG A 90 -35.39 9.76 -11.25
N ARG A 91 -35.10 8.65 -11.94
CA ARG A 91 -36.07 7.95 -12.81
C ARG A 91 -36.86 6.86 -12.09
N GLU A 92 -36.61 6.65 -10.80
CA GLU A 92 -37.19 5.56 -10.01
C GLU A 92 -36.95 4.18 -10.65
N ASP A 93 -35.74 3.97 -11.18
CA ASP A 93 -35.38 2.75 -11.89
C ASP A 93 -35.33 1.53 -10.94
N PRO A 94 -36.13 0.48 -11.19
CA PRO A 94 -36.16 -0.71 -10.33
C PRO A 94 -34.83 -1.50 -10.34
N GLU A 95 -33.96 -1.29 -11.32
CA GLU A 95 -32.66 -1.97 -11.40
C GLU A 95 -31.56 -1.34 -10.52
N LEU A 96 -31.83 -0.21 -9.86
CA LEU A 96 -30.87 0.51 -9.02
C LEU A 96 -30.15 -0.40 -8.02
N SER A 97 -30.90 -1.25 -7.29
CA SER A 97 -30.34 -2.17 -6.30
C SER A 97 -29.35 -3.18 -6.92
N ASN A 98 -29.58 -3.60 -8.17
CA ASN A 98 -28.66 -4.51 -8.85
C ASN A 98 -27.39 -3.77 -9.27
N HIS A 99 -27.54 -2.54 -9.77
CA HIS A 99 -26.41 -1.71 -10.17
C HIS A 99 -25.50 -1.37 -8.98
N VAL A 100 -26.06 -1.08 -7.81
CA VAL A 100 -25.29 -0.82 -6.57
C VAL A 100 -24.47 -2.05 -6.15
N LYS A 101 -25.03 -3.27 -6.23
CA LYS A 101 -24.33 -4.51 -5.87
C LYS A 101 -23.12 -4.80 -6.76
N GLU A 102 -23.18 -4.40 -8.03
CA GLU A 102 -22.11 -4.58 -9.01
C GLU A 102 -21.00 -3.51 -8.92
N MET A 103 -21.15 -2.51 -8.04
CA MET A 103 -20.15 -1.47 -7.89
C MET A 103 -18.83 -2.04 -7.34
N ASN A 104 -17.74 -1.67 -8.00
CA ASN A 104 -16.39 -2.14 -7.67
C ASN A 104 -15.84 -1.51 -6.38
N ASP A 105 -16.37 -0.34 -5.99
CA ASP A 105 -15.92 0.39 -4.82
C ASP A 105 -16.72 -0.07 -3.59
N PRO A 106 -16.08 -0.69 -2.58
CA PRO A 106 -16.79 -1.19 -1.40
C PRO A 106 -17.46 -0.08 -0.59
N PHE A 107 -16.86 1.11 -0.53
CA PHE A 107 -17.40 2.22 0.23
C PHE A 107 -18.69 2.74 -0.40
N MET A 108 -18.71 2.91 -1.73
CA MET A 108 -19.92 3.33 -2.43
C MET A 108 -21.05 2.29 -2.34
N ARG A 109 -20.72 1.00 -2.41
CA ARG A 109 -21.72 -0.07 -2.29
C ARG A 109 -22.36 -0.14 -0.91
N ASP A 110 -21.60 0.19 0.14
CA ASP A 110 -22.11 0.17 1.51
C ASP A 110 -22.90 1.46 1.86
N ALA A 111 -22.69 2.55 1.11
CA ALA A 111 -23.29 3.86 1.37
C ALA A 111 -24.59 4.15 0.59
N LEU A 112 -24.82 3.46 -0.53
CA LEU A 112 -25.96 3.62 -1.45
C LEU A 112 -26.98 2.48 -1.28
#